data_AF-A0A2H0TV20-F1
#
_entry.id   AF-A0A2H0TV20-F1
#
_cell.length_a   1.000
_cell.length_b   1.000
_cell.length_c   1.000
_cell.angle_alpha   90.00
_cell.angle_beta   90.00
_cell.angle_gamma   90.00
#
_symmetry.space_group_name_H-M   'P 1'
#
loop_
_entity.id
_entity.type
_entity.pdbx_description
1 polymer ?
#
loop_
_entity_poly.entity_id
_entity_poly.type
_entity_poly.pdbx_seq_one_letter_code
_entity_poly.pdbx_strand_id
1 'polypeptide(L)'
;MSLSATHIRFALEFQELLSIQDRKKYLSGTVYPDSRYITDIHRSKTHYKELLDEFGSNDDFLKGMAVHHLNDRLSEDVRNELFDLPPIKMYGDPQWIISTGLKILQDISDFQKFKLSIYLQDLDYVETRNDEDISKVKQYNELIKSIYLDKLHITIEDGLEFWKGLGLSEPLAEKVKANAVEFQNDDRVKEIYTETVKRAKLFIQGHV
;
A
#
# COMPACT_ATOMS: atom_id res chain seq x y z
N MET A 1 1.13 2.11 5.86
CA MET A 1 1.67 1.55 4.62
C MET A 1 1.26 0.12 4.48
N SER A 2 0.39 -0.20 3.54
CA SER A 2 0.19 -1.57 3.05
C SER A 2 1.16 -1.83 1.88
N LEU A 3 1.19 -3.05 1.33
CA LEU A 3 2.00 -3.33 0.13
C LEU A 3 1.17 -3.11 -1.15
N SER A 4 1.82 -3.21 -2.30
CA SER A 4 1.28 -2.68 -3.56
C SER A 4 0.07 -3.44 -4.08
N ALA A 5 0.00 -4.78 -3.89
CA ALA A 5 -1.19 -5.53 -4.29
C ALA A 5 -2.40 -5.11 -3.43
N THR A 6 -2.20 -4.95 -2.12
CA THR A 6 -3.24 -4.42 -1.23
C THR A 6 -3.70 -3.02 -1.64
N HIS A 7 -2.77 -2.09 -1.91
CA HIS A 7 -3.12 -0.73 -2.32
C HIS A 7 -3.90 -0.70 -3.64
N ILE A 8 -3.45 -1.45 -4.64
CA ILE A 8 -4.14 -1.52 -5.94
C ILE A 8 -5.51 -2.16 -5.78
N ARG A 9 -5.62 -3.28 -5.05
CA ARG A 9 -6.91 -3.93 -4.79
C ARG A 9 -7.88 -2.99 -4.10
N PHE A 10 -7.41 -2.30 -3.06
CA PHE A 10 -8.19 -1.32 -2.32
C PHE A 10 -8.65 -0.17 -3.21
N ALA A 11 -7.79 0.34 -4.08
CA ALA A 11 -8.19 1.41 -5.00
C ALA A 11 -9.24 0.97 -6.02
N LEU A 12 -9.14 -0.26 -6.54
CA LEU A 12 -10.12 -0.81 -7.47
C LEU A 12 -11.52 -0.97 -6.83
N GLU A 13 -11.60 -1.19 -5.51
CA GLU A 13 -12.87 -1.26 -4.76
C GLU A 13 -13.67 0.05 -4.82
N PHE A 14 -12.97 1.20 -4.91
CA PHE A 14 -13.59 2.53 -4.84
C PHE A 14 -13.61 3.27 -6.17
N GLN A 15 -13.13 2.67 -7.26
CA GLN A 15 -13.01 3.37 -8.55
C GLN A 15 -14.36 3.88 -9.08
N GLU A 16 -15.44 3.11 -8.92
CA GLU A 16 -16.79 3.51 -9.36
C GLU A 16 -17.35 4.61 -8.47
N LEU A 17 -17.19 4.46 -7.15
CA LEU A 17 -17.65 5.44 -6.16
C LEU A 17 -16.97 6.80 -6.35
N LEU A 18 -15.69 6.80 -6.73
CA LEU A 18 -14.89 8.01 -6.98
C LEU A 18 -15.00 8.53 -8.42
N SER A 19 -15.84 7.90 -9.25
CA SER A 19 -16.06 8.27 -10.66
C SER A 19 -14.74 8.42 -11.45
N ILE A 20 -13.81 7.47 -11.28
CA ILE A 20 -12.50 7.48 -11.94
C ILE A 20 -12.65 7.43 -13.46
N GLN A 21 -11.99 8.35 -14.17
CA GLN A 21 -12.02 8.47 -15.63
C GLN A 21 -10.75 7.89 -16.28
N ASP A 22 -9.59 8.11 -15.67
CA ASP A 22 -8.28 7.60 -16.09
C ASP A 22 -7.71 6.66 -15.02
N ARG A 23 -7.95 5.36 -15.22
CA ARG A 23 -7.45 4.31 -14.33
C ARG A 23 -5.93 4.33 -14.20
N LYS A 24 -5.19 4.71 -15.25
CA LYS A 24 -3.72 4.71 -15.22
C LYS A 24 -3.19 5.78 -14.27
N LYS A 25 -3.74 6.99 -14.38
CA LYS A 25 -3.45 8.07 -13.44
C LYS A 25 -3.82 7.68 -12.01
N TYR A 26 -5.01 7.11 -11.83
CA TYR A 26 -5.51 6.71 -10.51
C TYR A 26 -4.64 5.66 -9.83
N LEU A 27 -4.28 4.58 -10.52
CA LEU A 27 -3.45 3.52 -9.94
C LEU A 27 -1.99 3.98 -9.75
N SER A 28 -1.46 4.83 -10.63
CA SER A 28 -0.14 5.45 -10.45
C SER A 28 -0.12 6.32 -9.18
N GLY A 29 -1.14 7.17 -9.00
CA GLY A 29 -1.32 7.98 -7.78
C GLY A 29 -1.52 7.15 -6.52
N THR A 30 -2.11 5.96 -6.64
CA THR A 30 -2.34 5.02 -5.53
C THR A 30 -1.03 4.44 -4.98
N VAL A 31 -0.02 4.18 -5.81
CA VAL A 31 1.26 3.62 -5.35
C VAL A 31 2.34 4.68 -5.15
N TYR A 32 2.19 5.84 -5.78
CA TYR A 32 3.16 6.94 -5.76
C TYR A 32 3.61 7.39 -4.35
N PRO A 33 2.76 7.51 -3.32
CA PRO A 33 3.18 7.99 -2.00
C PRO A 33 4.34 7.23 -1.36
N ASP A 34 4.50 5.96 -1.73
CA ASP A 34 5.53 5.06 -1.20
C ASP A 34 6.84 5.10 -1.98
N SER A 35 6.85 5.70 -3.17
CA SER A 35 8.08 6.02 -3.91
C SER A 35 9.05 6.86 -3.09
N ARG A 36 8.56 7.52 -2.02
CA ARG A 36 9.36 8.27 -1.05
C ARG A 36 10.54 7.52 -0.45
N TYR A 37 10.51 6.19 -0.39
CA TYR A 37 11.66 5.41 0.08
C TYR A 37 12.84 5.44 -0.87
N ILE A 38 12.59 5.69 -2.16
CA ILE A 38 13.64 5.79 -3.19
C ILE A 38 13.94 7.26 -3.52
N THR A 39 12.91 8.12 -3.51
CA THR A 39 13.04 9.55 -3.82
C THR A 39 13.51 10.40 -2.65
N ASP A 40 13.55 9.86 -1.43
CA ASP A 40 13.91 10.54 -0.17
C ASP A 40 13.01 11.74 0.19
N ILE A 41 11.85 11.88 -0.46
CA ILE A 41 10.89 12.91 -0.08
C ILE A 41 10.32 12.63 1.30
N HIS A 42 10.04 13.70 2.03
CA HIS A 42 9.47 13.58 3.36
C HIS A 42 8.02 13.05 3.30
N ARG A 43 7.64 12.14 4.20
CA ARG A 43 6.30 11.53 4.25
C ARG A 43 5.17 12.57 4.26
N SER A 44 5.36 13.71 4.92
CA SER A 44 4.35 14.78 4.97
C SER A 44 4.03 15.41 3.61
N LYS A 45 4.85 15.19 2.58
CA LYS A 45 4.59 15.65 1.20
C LYS A 45 3.67 14.71 0.43
N THR A 46 3.58 13.45 0.84
CA THR A 46 2.71 12.45 0.21
C THR A 46 1.58 11.98 1.11
N HIS A 47 1.57 12.39 2.38
CA HIS A 47 0.60 12.01 3.41
C HIS A 47 0.16 13.24 4.24
N TYR A 48 -0.32 14.28 3.58
CA TYR A 48 -0.87 15.47 4.24
C TYR A 48 -2.38 15.31 4.48
N LYS A 49 -2.92 16.04 5.46
CA LYS A 49 -4.28 15.82 5.98
C LYS A 49 -5.36 16.14 4.95
N GLU A 50 -5.16 17.21 4.20
CA GLU A 50 -6.06 17.75 3.18
C GLU A 50 -6.15 16.84 1.95
N LEU A 51 -5.27 15.83 1.84
CA LEU A 51 -5.28 14.90 0.72
C LEU A 51 -6.60 14.13 0.62
N LEU A 52 -7.33 13.93 1.72
CA LEU A 52 -8.65 13.28 1.70
C LEU A 52 -9.75 14.16 1.08
N ASP A 53 -9.54 15.47 0.98
CA ASP A 53 -10.47 16.38 0.30
C ASP A 53 -10.43 16.18 -1.23
N GLU A 54 -9.38 15.52 -1.74
CA GLU A 54 -9.18 15.26 -3.17
C GLU A 54 -10.10 14.17 -3.73
N PHE A 55 -10.92 13.50 -2.91
CA PHE A 55 -11.93 12.55 -3.42
C PHE A 55 -12.92 13.21 -4.39
N GLY A 56 -13.22 14.50 -4.19
CA GLY A 56 -14.08 15.30 -5.06
C GLY A 56 -13.36 16.02 -6.20
N SER A 57 -12.04 15.85 -6.36
CA SER A 57 -11.28 16.55 -7.40
C SER A 57 -11.54 15.97 -8.80
N ASN A 58 -11.13 16.70 -9.84
CA ASN A 58 -11.12 16.19 -11.22
C ASN A 58 -9.79 15.51 -11.59
N ASP A 59 -8.88 15.35 -10.64
CA ASP A 59 -7.58 14.75 -10.85
C ASP A 59 -7.53 13.34 -10.26
N ASP A 60 -7.63 12.34 -11.14
CA ASP A 60 -7.63 10.94 -10.73
C ASP A 60 -6.30 10.52 -10.08
N PHE A 61 -5.18 11.19 -10.37
CA PHE A 61 -3.92 10.93 -9.67
C PHE A 61 -4.03 11.33 -8.18
N LEU A 62 -4.60 12.51 -7.89
CA LEU A 62 -4.82 12.98 -6.53
C LEU A 62 -5.84 12.11 -5.78
N LYS A 63 -6.90 11.64 -6.45
CA LYS A 63 -7.80 10.63 -5.87
C LYS A 63 -7.06 9.35 -5.51
N GLY A 64 -6.15 8.89 -6.36
CA GLY A 64 -5.29 7.73 -6.08
C GLY A 64 -4.47 7.93 -4.81
N MET A 65 -3.82 9.08 -4.69
CA MET A 65 -3.06 9.44 -3.48
C MET A 65 -3.95 9.52 -2.23
N ALA A 66 -5.17 10.06 -2.34
CA ALA A 66 -6.15 10.11 -1.26
C ALA A 66 -6.56 8.72 -0.79
N VAL A 67 -6.81 7.81 -1.74
CA VAL A 67 -7.15 6.41 -1.48
C VAL A 67 -6.00 5.66 -0.82
N HIS A 68 -4.77 5.91 -1.27
CA HIS A 68 -3.57 5.40 -0.60
C HIS A 68 -3.54 5.82 0.86
N HIS A 69 -3.67 7.12 1.12
CA HIS A 69 -3.61 7.68 2.46
C HIS A 69 -4.70 7.13 3.38
N LEU A 70 -5.92 7.00 2.84
CA LEU A 70 -7.04 6.41 3.56
C LEU A 70 -6.78 4.94 3.91
N ASN A 71 -6.29 4.13 2.97
CA ASN A 71 -5.93 2.73 3.22
C ASN A 71 -4.87 2.64 4.32
N ASP A 72 -3.84 3.49 4.24
CA ASP A 72 -2.73 3.51 5.18
C ASP A 72 -3.20 3.72 6.61
N ARG A 73 -4.03 4.74 6.80
CA ARG A 73 -4.61 5.10 8.09
C ARG A 73 -5.54 4.01 8.61
N LEU A 74 -6.54 3.62 7.81
CA LEU A 74 -7.57 2.69 8.27
C LEU A 74 -7.01 1.28 8.51
N SER A 75 -6.10 0.81 7.65
CA SER A 75 -5.48 -0.51 7.86
C SER A 75 -4.56 -0.52 9.08
N GLU A 76 -3.94 0.60 9.44
CA GLU A 76 -3.19 0.74 10.68
C GLU A 76 -4.12 0.67 11.90
N ASP A 77 -5.21 1.46 11.90
CA ASP A 77 -6.21 1.43 12.97
C ASP A 77 -6.76 -0.01 13.17
N VAL A 78 -7.16 -0.67 12.08
CA VAL A 78 -7.69 -2.04 12.11
C VAL A 78 -6.66 -3.05 12.62
N ARG A 79 -5.41 -2.99 12.15
CA ARG A 79 -4.35 -3.88 12.67
C ARG A 79 -4.09 -3.66 14.15
N ASN A 80 -4.07 -2.40 14.59
CA ASN A 80 -3.81 -2.08 15.98
C ASN A 80 -4.94 -2.59 16.88
N GLU A 81 -6.19 -2.49 16.44
CA GLU A 81 -7.34 -3.02 17.16
C GLU A 81 -7.37 -4.56 17.19
N LEU A 82 -7.15 -5.23 16.06
CA LEU A 82 -7.25 -6.70 15.98
C LEU A 82 -6.14 -7.44 16.72
N PHE A 83 -4.97 -6.81 16.85
CA PHE A 83 -3.77 -7.43 17.43
C PHE A 83 -3.29 -6.72 18.71
N ASP A 84 -4.11 -5.83 19.28
CA ASP A 84 -3.81 -5.07 20.50
C ASP A 84 -2.45 -4.34 20.45
N LEU A 85 -2.17 -3.73 19.31
CA LEU A 85 -0.85 -3.19 19.04
C LEU A 85 -0.72 -1.71 19.46
N PRO A 86 0.39 -1.31 20.11
CA PRO A 86 0.65 0.09 20.41
C PRO A 86 0.96 0.90 19.12
N PRO A 87 0.98 2.23 19.19
CA PRO A 87 1.46 3.06 18.09
C PRO A 87 2.92 2.76 17.74
N ILE A 88 3.24 2.74 16.44
CA ILE A 88 4.62 2.68 15.95
C ILE A 88 5.36 3.96 16.39
N LYS A 89 6.52 3.80 17.03
CA LYS A 89 7.36 4.93 17.45
C LYS A 89 8.43 5.23 16.43
N MET A 90 9.06 4.20 15.88
CA MET A 90 10.14 4.36 14.91
C MET A 90 10.34 3.12 14.02
N TYR A 91 11.01 3.34 12.89
CA TYR A 91 11.44 2.27 12.01
C TYR A 91 12.25 1.21 12.76
N GLY A 92 11.88 -0.05 12.57
CA GLY A 92 12.56 -1.21 13.17
C GLY A 92 12.23 -1.47 14.65
N ASP A 93 11.33 -0.70 15.27
CA ASP A 93 10.80 -1.07 16.58
C ASP A 93 9.95 -2.36 16.51
N PRO A 94 9.70 -3.05 17.64
CA PRO A 94 8.97 -4.33 17.63
C PRO A 94 7.60 -4.23 16.96
N GLN A 95 6.93 -3.10 17.14
CA GLN A 95 5.61 -2.86 16.58
C GLN A 95 5.66 -2.71 15.06
N TRP A 96 6.63 -1.95 14.55
CA TRP A 96 6.89 -1.82 13.13
C TRP A 96 7.18 -3.19 12.51
N ILE A 97 7.95 -4.04 13.19
CA ILE A 97 8.27 -5.39 12.72
C ILE A 97 7.00 -6.25 12.60
N ILE A 98 6.17 -6.29 13.66
CA ILE A 98 4.90 -7.02 13.64
C ILE A 98 4.00 -6.50 12.51
N SER A 99 3.81 -5.19 12.46
CA SER A 99 2.97 -4.52 11.45
C SER A 99 3.44 -4.83 10.02
N THR A 100 4.75 -4.82 9.77
CA THR A 100 5.36 -5.19 8.48
C THR A 100 5.12 -6.66 8.13
N GLY A 101 5.25 -7.57 9.09
CA GLY A 101 4.89 -8.99 8.88
C GLY A 101 3.43 -9.16 8.48
N LEU A 102 2.50 -8.51 9.21
CA LEU A 102 1.07 -8.55 8.91
C LEU A 102 0.74 -7.98 7.52
N LYS A 103 1.41 -6.91 7.09
CA LYS A 103 1.23 -6.33 5.75
C LYS A 103 1.65 -7.30 4.65
N ILE A 104 2.75 -8.02 4.83
CA ILE A 104 3.20 -9.04 3.86
C ILE A 104 2.12 -10.12 3.70
N LEU A 105 1.59 -10.63 4.81
CA LEU A 105 0.52 -11.64 4.77
C LEU A 105 -0.76 -11.11 4.11
N GLN A 106 -1.13 -9.87 4.41
CA GLN A 106 -2.26 -9.21 3.78
C GLN A 106 -2.07 -9.11 2.25
N ASP A 107 -0.89 -8.70 1.81
CA ASP A 107 -0.56 -8.56 0.39
C ASP A 107 -0.58 -9.90 -0.36
N ILE A 108 -0.07 -10.97 0.26
CA ILE A 108 -0.16 -12.35 -0.26
C ILE A 108 -1.63 -12.75 -0.44
N SER A 109 -2.46 -12.51 0.57
CA SER A 109 -3.89 -12.80 0.49
C SER A 109 -4.57 -11.96 -0.59
N ASP A 110 -4.25 -10.68 -0.69
CA ASP A 110 -4.85 -9.77 -1.67
C ASP A 110 -4.46 -10.16 -3.11
N PHE A 111 -3.19 -10.48 -3.35
CA PHE A 111 -2.71 -10.95 -4.64
C PHE A 111 -3.48 -12.18 -5.16
N GLN A 112 -3.89 -13.08 -4.26
CA GLN A 112 -4.67 -14.27 -4.63
C GLN A 112 -6.14 -13.96 -4.99
N LYS A 113 -6.67 -12.79 -4.59
CA LYS A 113 -8.09 -12.44 -4.73
C LYS A 113 -8.41 -11.70 -6.02
N PHE A 114 -7.42 -11.18 -6.74
CA PHE A 114 -7.63 -10.50 -8.02
C PHE A 114 -6.44 -10.67 -8.95
N LYS A 115 -6.68 -10.52 -10.27
CA LYS A 115 -5.63 -10.62 -11.29
C LYS A 115 -4.83 -9.32 -11.37
N LEU A 116 -3.89 -9.12 -10.46
CA LEU A 116 -3.05 -7.91 -10.41
C LEU A 116 -2.30 -7.64 -11.72
N SER A 117 -1.87 -8.68 -12.44
CA SER A 117 -1.13 -8.55 -13.71
C SER A 117 -1.84 -7.68 -14.77
N ILE A 118 -3.17 -7.61 -14.76
CA ILE A 118 -3.96 -6.77 -15.66
C ILE A 118 -3.66 -5.27 -15.43
N TYR A 119 -3.31 -4.90 -14.20
CA TYR A 119 -3.15 -3.52 -13.76
C TYR A 119 -1.69 -3.08 -13.66
N LEU A 120 -0.72 -4.01 -13.71
CA LEU A 120 0.70 -3.67 -13.59
C LEU A 120 1.20 -2.75 -14.72
N GLN A 121 0.64 -2.86 -15.92
CA GLN A 121 0.97 -1.97 -17.05
C GLN A 121 0.47 -0.54 -16.85
N ASP A 122 -0.53 -0.33 -15.99
CA ASP A 122 -1.00 1.01 -15.68
C ASP A 122 0.07 1.81 -14.91
N LEU A 123 1.02 1.14 -14.27
CA LEU A 123 2.18 1.74 -13.59
C LEU A 123 3.28 2.21 -14.56
N ASP A 124 3.12 2.04 -15.88
CA ASP A 124 3.97 2.69 -16.89
C ASP A 124 3.73 4.21 -16.92
N TYR A 125 2.53 4.66 -16.52
CA TYR A 125 2.25 6.07 -16.31
C TYR A 125 2.94 6.56 -15.03
N VAL A 126 3.73 7.62 -15.14
CA VAL A 126 4.43 8.22 -14.01
C VAL A 126 4.25 9.73 -14.03
N GLU A 127 3.85 10.26 -12.89
CA GLU A 127 3.71 11.69 -12.61
C GLU A 127 4.32 11.98 -11.23
N THR A 128 4.81 13.22 -11.04
CA THR A 128 5.41 13.68 -9.79
C THR A 128 4.74 14.97 -9.33
N ARG A 129 4.69 15.19 -8.01
CA ARG A 129 3.99 16.33 -7.39
C ARG A 129 4.90 17.19 -6.50
N ASN A 130 6.08 16.70 -6.13
CA ASN A 130 7.00 17.38 -5.22
C ASN A 130 8.41 17.50 -5.82
N ASP A 131 8.47 17.75 -7.14
CA ASP A 131 9.72 17.93 -7.90
C ASP A 131 10.70 16.76 -7.77
N GLU A 132 10.19 15.55 -7.54
CA GLU A 132 11.01 14.35 -7.45
C GLU A 132 11.64 14.00 -8.80
N ASP A 133 12.78 13.32 -8.75
CA ASP A 133 13.34 12.67 -9.92
C ASP A 133 12.37 11.58 -10.43
N ILE A 134 11.76 11.83 -11.59
CA ILE A 134 10.82 10.92 -12.24
C ILE A 134 11.45 9.54 -12.51
N SER A 135 12.77 9.45 -12.69
CA SER A 135 13.47 8.19 -12.91
C SER A 135 13.46 7.29 -11.67
N LYS A 136 13.52 7.88 -10.47
CA LYS A 136 13.40 7.16 -9.19
C LYS A 136 11.98 6.66 -8.95
N VAL A 137 10.97 7.42 -9.35
CA VAL A 137 9.57 6.97 -9.29
C VAL A 137 9.32 5.82 -10.28
N LYS A 138 9.90 5.89 -11.48
CA LYS A 138 9.92 4.75 -12.42
C LYS A 138 10.61 3.53 -11.82
N GLN A 139 11.77 3.71 -11.18
CA GLN A 139 12.47 2.61 -10.50
C GLN A 139 11.60 1.96 -9.41
N TYR A 140 10.85 2.77 -8.64
CA TYR A 140 9.89 2.26 -7.66
C TYR A 140 8.79 1.42 -8.32
N ASN A 141 8.20 1.91 -9.42
CA ASN A 141 7.17 1.17 -10.15
C ASN A 141 7.73 -0.13 -10.77
N GLU A 142 8.98 -0.14 -11.25
CA GLU A 142 9.63 -1.36 -11.74
C GLU A 142 9.89 -2.36 -10.61
N LEU A 143 10.25 -1.90 -9.41
CA LEU A 143 10.36 -2.78 -8.23
C LEU A 143 9.01 -3.41 -7.90
N ILE A 144 7.90 -2.67 -7.99
CA ILE A 144 6.56 -3.26 -7.83
C ILE A 144 6.35 -4.35 -8.89
N LYS A 145 6.57 -4.04 -10.16
CA LYS A 145 6.37 -5.00 -11.26
C LYS A 145 7.22 -6.26 -11.06
N SER A 146 8.49 -6.15 -10.66
CA SER A 146 9.35 -7.32 -10.47
C SER A 146 8.86 -8.29 -9.41
N ILE A 147 8.11 -7.80 -8.41
CA ILE A 147 7.53 -8.64 -7.37
C ILE A 147 6.31 -9.41 -7.86
N TYR A 148 5.48 -8.85 -8.74
CA TYR A 148 4.17 -9.42 -9.07
C TYR A 148 4.02 -9.92 -10.52
N LEU A 149 4.83 -9.43 -11.45
CA LEU A 149 4.71 -9.74 -12.87
C LEU A 149 4.97 -11.23 -13.11
N ASP A 150 4.10 -11.86 -13.91
CA ASP A 150 4.15 -13.28 -14.29
C ASP A 150 4.12 -14.29 -13.14
N LYS A 151 3.81 -13.85 -11.91
CA LYS A 151 3.65 -14.75 -10.76
C LYS A 151 2.22 -15.29 -10.66
N LEU A 152 2.10 -16.56 -10.31
CA LEU A 152 0.82 -17.20 -9.96
C LEU A 152 0.54 -17.13 -8.45
N HIS A 153 1.59 -16.99 -7.64
CA HIS A 153 1.55 -16.83 -6.20
C HIS A 153 2.74 -15.97 -5.76
N ILE A 154 2.58 -15.27 -4.65
CA ILE A 154 3.67 -14.61 -3.94
C ILE A 154 3.80 -15.22 -2.53
N THR A 155 4.99 -15.07 -1.96
CA THR A 155 5.44 -15.65 -0.70
C THR A 155 5.90 -14.56 0.26
N ILE A 156 6.23 -14.96 1.50
CA ILE A 156 6.81 -14.04 2.48
C ILE A 156 8.15 -13.50 1.96
N GLU A 157 8.94 -14.35 1.30
CA GLU A 157 10.22 -14.00 0.68
C GLU A 157 10.08 -12.90 -0.37
N ASP A 158 9.04 -12.95 -1.21
CA ASP A 158 8.77 -11.91 -2.21
C ASP A 158 8.46 -10.56 -1.55
N GLY A 159 7.66 -10.57 -0.47
CA GLY A 159 7.40 -9.38 0.33
C GLY A 159 8.67 -8.82 0.99
N LEU A 160 9.58 -9.70 1.43
CA LEU A 160 10.88 -9.28 1.99
C LEU A 160 11.81 -8.73 0.91
N GLU A 161 11.82 -9.30 -0.29
CA GLU A 161 12.58 -8.79 -1.44
C GLU A 161 12.17 -7.35 -1.77
N PHE A 162 10.87 -7.07 -1.77
CA PHE A 162 10.35 -5.71 -1.92
C PHE A 162 10.96 -4.77 -0.87
N TRP A 163 10.85 -5.12 0.42
CA TRP A 163 11.38 -4.27 1.50
C TRP A 163 12.90 -4.11 1.44
N LYS A 164 13.64 -5.16 1.06
CA LYS A 164 15.10 -5.09 0.85
C LYS A 164 15.44 -4.15 -0.30
N GLY A 165 14.65 -4.16 -1.38
CA GLY A 165 14.75 -3.19 -2.47
C GLY A 165 14.53 -1.73 -2.04
N LEU A 166 13.84 -1.53 -0.91
CA LEU A 166 13.64 -0.23 -0.25
C LEU A 166 14.64 0.06 0.88
N GLY A 167 15.68 -0.76 1.05
CA GLY A 167 16.74 -0.55 2.04
C GLY A 167 16.56 -1.26 3.38
N LEU A 168 15.63 -2.22 3.50
CA LEU A 168 15.51 -3.07 4.70
C LEU A 168 16.78 -3.92 4.88
N SER A 169 17.41 -3.82 6.05
CA SER A 169 18.62 -4.60 6.36
C SER A 169 18.29 -6.07 6.61
N GLU A 170 19.24 -6.96 6.30
CA GLU A 170 19.07 -8.41 6.49
C GLU A 170 18.66 -8.79 7.93
N PRO A 171 19.29 -8.26 9.00
CA PRO A 171 18.88 -8.61 10.36
C PRO A 171 17.46 -8.17 10.71
N LEU A 172 16.96 -7.10 10.08
CA LEU A 172 15.59 -6.64 10.30
C LEU A 172 14.59 -7.43 9.44
N ALA A 173 14.98 -7.80 8.22
CA ALA A 173 14.20 -8.68 7.35
C ALA A 173 13.93 -10.04 8.01
N GLU A 174 14.92 -10.64 8.69
CA GLU A 174 14.73 -11.90 9.42
C GLU A 174 13.73 -11.76 10.58
N LYS A 175 13.70 -10.63 11.28
CA LYS A 175 12.71 -10.37 12.34
C LYS A 175 11.30 -10.22 11.77
N VAL A 176 11.18 -9.50 10.64
CA VAL A 176 9.90 -9.36 9.92
C VAL A 176 9.41 -10.73 9.44
N LYS A 177 10.32 -11.54 8.89
CA LYS A 177 10.04 -12.92 8.45
C LYS A 177 9.49 -13.76 9.59
N ALA A 178 10.16 -13.75 10.74
CA ALA A 178 9.73 -14.52 11.90
C ALA A 178 8.30 -14.15 12.34
N ASN A 179 7.98 -12.85 12.35
CA ASN A 179 6.62 -12.39 12.67
C ASN A 179 5.60 -12.78 11.59
N ALA A 180 5.94 -12.65 10.31
CA ALA A 180 5.05 -13.10 9.24
C ALA A 180 4.75 -14.61 9.34
N VAL A 181 5.75 -15.43 9.66
CA VAL A 181 5.58 -16.88 9.88
C VAL A 181 4.72 -17.18 11.11
N GLU A 182 4.89 -16.42 12.20
CA GLU A 182 4.08 -16.54 13.41
C GLU A 182 2.58 -16.29 13.14
N PHE A 183 2.26 -15.25 12.37
CA PHE A 183 0.87 -14.84 12.10
C PHE A 183 0.26 -15.47 10.83
N GLN A 184 0.98 -16.26 10.04
CA GLN A 184 0.50 -16.72 8.72
C GLN A 184 -0.80 -17.53 8.76
N ASN A 185 -1.10 -18.17 9.89
CA ASN A 185 -2.31 -18.98 10.09
C ASN A 185 -3.34 -18.27 11.00
N ASP A 186 -3.10 -17.02 11.37
CA ASP A 186 -4.02 -16.25 12.21
C ASP A 186 -5.16 -15.68 11.34
N ASP A 187 -6.39 -16.12 11.61
CA ASP A 187 -7.56 -15.73 10.83
C ASP A 187 -7.83 -14.21 10.89
N ARG A 188 -7.38 -13.52 11.94
CA ARG A 188 -7.51 -12.06 12.06
C ARG A 188 -6.80 -11.32 10.93
N VAL A 189 -5.77 -11.90 10.33
CA VAL A 189 -5.09 -11.29 9.16
C VAL A 189 -6.06 -11.10 8.00
N LYS A 190 -7.00 -12.04 7.80
CA LYS A 190 -8.01 -11.99 6.74
C LYS A 190 -9.08 -10.91 7.01
N GLU A 191 -9.28 -10.57 8.28
CA GLU A 191 -10.23 -9.55 8.71
C GLU A 191 -9.72 -8.13 8.43
N ILE A 192 -8.40 -7.92 8.41
CA ILE A 192 -7.79 -6.59 8.21
C ILE A 192 -8.36 -5.91 6.97
N TYR A 193 -8.28 -6.56 5.81
CA TYR A 193 -8.74 -5.96 4.55
C TYR A 193 -10.26 -5.70 4.57
N THR A 194 -11.04 -6.67 5.04
CA THR A 194 -12.50 -6.59 5.05
C THR A 194 -13.00 -5.44 5.91
N GLU A 195 -12.47 -5.30 7.12
CA GLU A 195 -12.85 -4.21 8.02
C GLU A 195 -12.32 -2.85 7.53
N THR A 196 -11.13 -2.82 6.92
CA THR A 196 -10.58 -1.60 6.29
C THR A 196 -11.49 -1.09 5.17
N VAL A 197 -11.92 -1.97 4.26
CA VAL A 197 -12.84 -1.61 3.16
C VAL A 197 -14.19 -1.12 3.69
N LYS A 198 -14.75 -1.79 4.70
CA LYS A 198 -16.02 -1.38 5.32
C LYS A 198 -15.93 0.03 5.91
N ARG A 199 -14.86 0.35 6.65
CA ARG A 199 -14.62 1.70 7.19
C ARG A 199 -14.41 2.73 6.09
N ALA A 200 -13.64 2.37 5.06
CA ALA A 200 -13.34 3.25 3.94
C ALA A 200 -14.59 3.60 3.12
N LYS A 201 -15.49 2.63 2.89
CA LYS A 201 -16.75 2.87 2.20
C LYS A 201 -17.61 3.91 2.91
N LEU A 202 -17.77 3.78 4.23
CA LEU A 202 -18.49 4.76 5.05
C LEU A 202 -17.81 6.12 5.03
N PHE A 203 -16.47 6.15 5.07
CA PHE A 203 -15.70 7.38 5.00
C PHE A 203 -15.93 8.10 3.67
N ILE A 204 -15.69 7.43 2.55
CA ILE A 204 -15.77 8.03 1.21
C ILE A 204 -17.19 8.51 0.92
N GLN A 205 -18.23 7.74 1.27
CA GLN A 205 -19.63 8.15 1.09
C GLN A 205 -20.01 9.44 1.85
N GLY A 206 -19.26 9.81 2.88
CA GLY A 206 -19.45 11.08 3.59
C GLY A 206 -18.67 12.26 2.98
N HIS A 207 -17.81 12.02 1.98
CA HIS A 207 -16.91 13.01 1.37
C HIS A 207 -17.14 13.19 -0.14
N VAL A 208 -17.99 12.37 -0.78
CA VAL A 208 -18.38 12.47 -2.19
C VAL A 208 -19.85 12.77 -2.37
#